data_AF-A0A1U7DNA1-F1
#
_entry.id   AF-A0A1U7DNA1-F1
#
_cell.length_a   1.000
_cell.length_b   1.000
_cell.length_c   1.000
_cell.angle_alpha   90.00
_cell.angle_beta   90.00
_cell.angle_gamma   90.00
#
_symmetry.space_group_name_H-M   'P 1'
#
loop_
_entity.id
_entity.type
_entity.pdbx_description
1 polymer ?
#
loop_
_entity_poly.entity_id
_entity_poly.type
_entity_poly.pdbx_seq_one_letter_code
_entity_poly.pdbx_strand_id
1 'polypeptide(L)'
;MARTPSNMLPLGTSAPNFSLPDTISNATIGLNDVKGEKGTVIMFICNHCPFVIHVNSEIVAIANAYTKKGIGFVAISSNDVVNYPQDSPENMKIHAKKEGYPFPYLYDESQEIAKAYDAACTPDFYVFDNHLKLVYRGQLDDSRPENGKPLNGKDLRHALDCLIENKENTALQKPSLGCNIKWKTN
;
A
#
# COMPACT_ATOMS: atom_id res chain seq x y z
N MET A 1 19.80 9.35 -0.94
CA MET A 1 19.00 8.10 -0.76
C MET A 1 18.60 7.60 -2.14
N ALA A 2 18.75 6.30 -2.40
CA ALA A 2 18.28 5.70 -3.65
C ALA A 2 16.75 5.87 -3.77
N ARG A 3 16.29 6.23 -4.97
CA ARG A 3 14.88 6.37 -5.32
C ARG A 3 14.54 5.21 -6.25
N THR A 4 13.70 4.30 -5.81
CA THR A 4 13.28 3.14 -6.58
C THR A 4 11.84 3.36 -7.05
N PRO A 5 11.56 3.32 -8.37
CA PRO A 5 10.20 3.33 -8.88
C PRO A 5 9.54 1.95 -8.71
N SER A 6 8.21 1.90 -8.68
CA SER A 6 7.46 0.64 -8.78
C SER A 6 7.80 -0.13 -10.06
N ASN A 7 7.73 -1.46 -10.02
CA ASN A 7 7.93 -2.32 -11.21
C ASN A 7 6.72 -2.35 -12.16
N MET A 8 5.59 -1.73 -11.80
CA MET A 8 4.40 -1.55 -12.63
C MET A 8 3.78 -2.88 -13.12
N LEU A 9 3.50 -3.76 -12.16
CA LEU A 9 2.83 -5.06 -12.36
C LEU A 9 1.72 -4.98 -13.44
N PRO A 10 1.62 -5.96 -14.36
CA PRO A 10 0.64 -5.92 -15.44
C PRO A 10 -0.80 -5.79 -14.94
N LEU A 11 -1.58 -4.91 -15.59
CA LEU A 11 -3.01 -4.80 -15.32
C LEU A 11 -3.71 -6.13 -15.64
N GLY A 12 -4.76 -6.46 -14.88
CA GLY A 12 -5.46 -7.74 -14.97
C GLY A 12 -4.77 -8.91 -14.23
N THR A 13 -3.59 -8.69 -13.64
CA THR A 13 -2.96 -9.69 -12.76
C THR A 13 -3.89 -10.00 -11.58
N SER A 14 -4.08 -11.29 -11.27
CA SER A 14 -4.80 -11.69 -10.05
C SER A 14 -3.98 -11.33 -8.83
N ALA A 15 -4.61 -10.75 -7.80
CA ALA A 15 -3.95 -10.50 -6.51
C ALA A 15 -3.34 -11.79 -5.95
N PRO A 16 -2.01 -11.86 -5.73
CA PRO A 16 -1.42 -12.98 -5.03
C PRO A 16 -2.03 -13.15 -3.64
N ASN A 17 -2.36 -14.37 -3.26
CA ASN A 17 -2.96 -14.61 -1.95
C ASN A 17 -1.94 -14.37 -0.83
N PHE A 18 -2.40 -13.92 0.33
CA PHE A 18 -1.58 -13.78 1.53
C PHE A 18 -2.38 -14.13 2.79
N SER A 19 -1.64 -14.44 3.86
CA SER A 19 -2.13 -14.63 5.21
C SER A 19 -1.00 -14.23 6.15
N LEU A 20 -1.12 -13.04 6.75
CA LEU A 20 -0.03 -12.38 7.48
C LEU A 20 -0.47 -11.92 8.87
N PRO A 21 0.43 -11.87 9.86
CA PRO A 21 0.12 -11.31 11.17
C PRO A 21 -0.13 -9.80 11.08
N ASP A 22 -1.25 -9.35 11.62
CA ASP A 22 -1.56 -7.94 11.83
C ASP A 22 -0.98 -7.45 13.17
N THR A 23 -0.18 -6.40 13.11
CA THR A 23 0.49 -5.83 14.29
C THR A 23 -0.46 -5.05 15.20
N ILE A 24 -1.63 -4.63 14.68
CA ILE A 24 -2.62 -3.86 15.42
C ILE A 24 -3.49 -4.80 16.27
N SER A 25 -4.19 -5.73 15.62
CA SER A 25 -5.12 -6.67 16.26
C SER A 25 -4.44 -7.91 16.86
N ASN A 26 -3.19 -8.21 16.45
CA ASN A 26 -2.50 -9.48 16.72
C ASN A 26 -3.17 -10.71 16.11
N ALA A 27 -4.14 -10.54 15.19
CA ALA A 27 -4.75 -11.63 14.44
C ALA A 27 -3.98 -11.89 13.14
N THR A 28 -4.15 -13.08 12.57
CA THR A 28 -3.73 -13.34 11.20
C THR A 28 -4.84 -12.87 10.25
N ILE A 29 -4.48 -12.03 9.28
CA ILE A 29 -5.39 -11.44 8.30
C ILE A 29 -4.97 -11.90 6.91
N GLY A 30 -5.92 -12.43 6.15
CA GLY A 30 -5.74 -12.85 4.77
C GLY A 30 -6.37 -11.90 3.75
N LEU A 31 -6.06 -12.15 2.47
CA LEU A 31 -6.58 -11.34 1.35
C LEU A 31 -8.11 -11.27 1.33
N ASN A 32 -8.78 -12.39 1.63
CA ASN A 32 -10.25 -12.44 1.63
C ASN A 32 -10.86 -11.66 2.80
N ASP A 33 -10.15 -11.49 3.92
CA ASP A 33 -10.64 -10.76 5.09
C ASP A 33 -10.66 -9.25 4.85
N VAL A 34 -9.75 -8.76 3.99
CA VAL A 34 -9.65 -7.34 3.63
C VAL A 34 -10.32 -7.01 2.30
N LYS A 35 -10.88 -8.01 1.62
CA LYS A 35 -11.52 -7.82 0.32
C LYS A 35 -12.74 -6.92 0.44
N GLY A 36 -12.71 -5.76 -0.20
CA GLY A 36 -13.88 -4.88 -0.28
C GLY A 36 -14.92 -5.36 -1.29
N GLU A 37 -16.17 -4.93 -1.12
CA GLU A 37 -17.27 -5.25 -2.04
C GLU A 37 -17.02 -4.70 -3.45
N LYS A 38 -16.46 -3.48 -3.54
CA LYS A 38 -16.16 -2.81 -4.82
C LYS A 38 -14.71 -2.99 -5.27
N GLY A 39 -13.79 -3.10 -4.31
CA GLY A 39 -12.37 -3.19 -4.60
C GLY A 39 -11.51 -3.26 -3.36
N THR A 40 -10.22 -3.49 -3.54
CA THR A 40 -9.25 -3.64 -2.45
C THR A 40 -7.97 -2.89 -2.79
N VAL A 41 -7.50 -2.05 -1.87
CA VAL A 41 -6.22 -1.35 -1.94
C VAL A 41 -5.20 -2.09 -1.08
N ILE A 42 -4.10 -2.49 -1.70
CA ILE A 42 -2.96 -3.11 -1.05
C ILE A 42 -1.77 -2.16 -1.16
N MET A 43 -1.14 -1.86 -0.03
CA MET A 43 -0.08 -0.87 0.07
C MET A 43 1.17 -1.50 0.70
N PHE A 44 2.31 -1.47 0.02
CA PHE A 44 3.59 -1.81 0.62
C PHE A 44 4.21 -0.54 1.20
N ILE A 45 4.35 -0.48 2.53
CA ILE A 45 4.82 0.71 3.27
C ILE A 45 5.81 0.31 4.37
N CYS A 46 6.43 1.29 5.01
CA CYS A 46 7.27 1.08 6.19
C CYS A 46 7.17 2.30 7.14
N ASN A 47 7.84 2.25 8.29
CA ASN A 47 7.65 3.25 9.33
C ASN A 47 8.54 4.49 9.15
N HIS A 48 9.74 4.29 8.58
CA HIS A 48 10.81 5.29 8.62
C HIS A 48 11.15 5.92 7.27
N CYS A 49 10.55 5.46 6.16
CA CYS A 49 10.82 6.03 4.83
C CYS A 49 10.22 7.45 4.73
N PRO A 50 10.99 8.46 4.29
CA PRO A 50 10.49 9.83 4.14
C PRO A 50 9.35 9.94 3.12
N PHE A 51 9.31 9.06 2.11
CA PHE A 51 8.20 9.01 1.15
C PHE A 51 6.92 8.44 1.78
N VAL A 52 7.03 7.51 2.73
CA VAL A 52 5.85 7.00 3.46
C VAL A 52 5.35 8.04 4.46
N ILE A 53 6.26 8.63 5.23
CA ILE A 53 5.94 9.72 6.18
C ILE A 53 5.21 10.86 5.46
N HIS A 54 5.65 11.20 4.24
CA HIS A 54 5.00 12.21 3.39
C HIS A 54 3.54 11.88 3.07
N VAL A 55 3.18 10.60 2.87
CA VAL A 55 1.83 10.20 2.42
C VAL A 55 0.88 9.74 3.52
N ASN A 56 1.34 9.50 4.75
CA ASN A 56 0.54 8.87 5.82
C ASN A 56 -0.81 9.55 6.07
N SER A 57 -0.81 10.88 6.16
CA SER A 57 -2.05 11.64 6.42
C SER A 57 -3.09 11.43 5.31
N GLU A 58 -2.65 11.36 4.05
CA GLU A 58 -3.53 11.22 2.89
C GLU A 58 -4.03 9.78 2.70
N ILE A 59 -3.19 8.77 2.94
CA ILE A 59 -3.66 7.36 2.89
C ILE A 59 -4.72 7.09 3.97
N VAL A 60 -4.58 7.69 5.16
CA VAL A 60 -5.58 7.62 6.23
C VAL A 60 -6.87 8.34 5.83
N ALA A 61 -6.76 9.54 5.24
CA ALA A 61 -7.92 10.30 4.76
C ALA A 61 -8.69 9.54 3.66
N ILE A 62 -7.97 8.93 2.70
CA ILE A 62 -8.57 8.11 1.65
C ILE A 62 -9.23 6.88 2.25
N ALA A 63 -8.54 6.11 3.08
CA ALA A 63 -9.11 4.90 3.66
C ALA A 63 -10.41 5.20 4.44
N ASN A 64 -10.40 6.23 5.30
CA ASN A 64 -11.61 6.63 6.03
C ASN A 64 -12.79 7.02 5.13
N ALA A 65 -12.51 7.62 3.97
CA ALA A 65 -13.54 8.04 3.02
C ALA A 65 -14.06 6.89 2.15
N TYR A 66 -13.18 6.00 1.70
CA TYR A 66 -13.48 4.99 0.69
C TYR A 66 -13.88 3.63 1.29
N THR A 67 -13.52 3.33 2.55
CA THR A 67 -14.05 2.14 3.25
C THR A 67 -15.58 2.17 3.33
N LYS A 68 -16.16 3.35 3.59
CA LYS A 68 -17.62 3.56 3.61
C LYS A 68 -18.28 3.37 2.23
N LYS A 69 -17.48 3.37 1.16
CA LYS A 69 -17.92 3.16 -0.23
C LYS A 69 -17.62 1.73 -0.73
N GLY A 70 -17.28 0.81 0.17
CA GLY A 70 -17.05 -0.60 -0.16
C GLY A 70 -15.65 -0.94 -0.65
N ILE A 71 -14.65 -0.08 -0.40
CA ILE A 71 -13.25 -0.36 -0.70
C ILE A 71 -12.55 -0.93 0.55
N GLY A 72 -11.92 -2.09 0.40
CA GLY A 72 -11.05 -2.66 1.43
C GLY A 72 -9.66 -2.03 1.38
N PHE A 73 -8.99 -1.93 2.53
CA PHE A 73 -7.63 -1.38 2.63
C PHE A 73 -6.76 -2.29 3.50
N VAL A 74 -5.51 -2.47 3.08
CA VAL A 74 -4.49 -3.17 3.85
C VAL A 74 -3.10 -2.58 3.58
N ALA A 75 -2.32 -2.42 4.63
CA ALA A 75 -0.91 -2.07 4.54
C ALA A 75 -0.04 -3.29 4.88
N ILE A 76 1.06 -3.48 4.16
CA ILE A 76 2.02 -4.57 4.36
C ILE A 76 3.42 -3.95 4.52
N SER A 77 4.13 -4.33 5.58
CA SER A 77 5.57 -4.04 5.75
C SER A 77 6.37 -5.30 5.50
N SER A 78 7.32 -5.23 4.56
CA SER A 78 8.19 -6.35 4.18
C SER A 78 9.67 -6.04 4.40
N ASN A 79 10.00 -4.98 5.15
CA ASN A 79 11.39 -4.59 5.37
C ASN A 79 12.09 -5.52 6.36
N ASP A 80 13.38 -5.79 6.12
CA ASP A 80 14.22 -6.57 7.03
C ASP A 80 14.49 -5.84 8.35
N VAL A 81 13.81 -6.30 9.40
CA VAL A 81 13.86 -5.69 10.74
C VAL A 81 15.17 -5.90 11.48
N VAL A 82 16.02 -6.84 11.03
CA VAL A 82 17.36 -7.04 11.63
C VAL A 82 18.24 -5.84 11.30
N ASN A 83 18.22 -5.41 10.03
CA ASN A 83 18.98 -4.27 9.55
C ASN A 83 18.23 -2.93 9.73
N TYR A 84 16.90 -2.98 9.84
CA TYR A 84 16.03 -1.80 10.01
C TYR A 84 15.04 -2.01 11.16
N PRO A 85 15.48 -1.97 12.43
CA PRO A 85 14.64 -2.24 13.60
C PRO A 85 13.43 -1.31 13.74
N GLN A 86 13.45 -0.14 13.08
CA GLN A 86 12.34 0.80 13.04
C GLN A 86 11.08 0.19 12.39
N ASP A 87 11.24 -0.83 11.55
CA ASP A 87 10.13 -1.52 10.87
C ASP A 87 9.68 -2.80 11.60
N SER A 88 10.14 -3.02 12.84
CA SER A 88 9.73 -4.17 13.65
C SER A 88 8.20 -4.18 13.90
N PRO A 89 7.59 -5.35 14.12
CA PRO A 89 6.16 -5.44 14.46
C PRO A 89 5.73 -4.57 15.64
N GLU A 90 6.59 -4.42 16.65
CA GLU A 90 6.36 -3.54 17.79
C GLU A 90 6.29 -2.07 17.35
N ASN A 91 7.26 -1.61 16.55
CA ASN A 91 7.29 -0.25 16.04
C ASN A 91 6.18 0.01 15.01
N MET A 92 5.79 -0.99 14.22
CA MET A 92 4.64 -0.92 13.32
C MET A 92 3.34 -0.64 14.08
N LYS A 93 3.12 -1.32 15.21
CA LYS A 93 1.95 -1.08 16.08
C LYS A 93 1.93 0.34 16.64
N ILE A 94 3.09 0.82 17.10
CA ILE A 94 3.25 2.20 17.61
C ILE A 94 2.98 3.21 16.49
N HIS A 95 3.56 2.99 15.31
CA HIS A 95 3.40 3.84 14.14
C HIS A 95 1.94 3.91 13.66
N ALA A 96 1.28 2.76 13.51
CA ALA A 96 -0.13 2.69 13.13
C ALA A 96 -1.04 3.43 14.11
N LYS A 97 -0.77 3.31 15.42
CA LYS A 97 -1.51 4.06 16.46
C LYS A 97 -1.26 5.56 16.36
N LYS A 98 -0.01 5.97 16.13
CA LYS A 98 0.38 7.39 16.01
C LYS A 98 -0.25 8.06 14.79
N GLU A 99 -0.24 7.39 13.65
CA GLU A 99 -0.79 7.92 12.39
C GLU A 99 -2.32 7.71 12.28
N GLY A 100 -2.92 6.88 13.14
CA GLY A 100 -4.35 6.62 13.16
C GLY A 100 -4.83 5.75 12.00
N TYR A 101 -4.08 4.68 11.68
CA TYR A 101 -4.44 3.78 10.58
C TYR A 101 -5.80 3.12 10.81
N PRO A 102 -6.77 3.30 9.91
CA PRO A 102 -8.09 2.66 9.99
C PRO A 102 -8.13 1.28 9.31
N PHE A 103 -6.97 0.75 8.92
CA PHE A 103 -6.79 -0.50 8.19
C PHE A 103 -5.76 -1.40 8.87
N PRO A 104 -5.76 -2.72 8.62
CA PRO A 104 -4.74 -3.63 9.14
C PRO A 104 -3.34 -3.25 8.67
N TYR A 105 -2.34 -3.47 9.53
CA TYR A 105 -0.94 -3.27 9.18
C TYR A 105 -0.14 -4.55 9.41
N LEU A 106 0.03 -5.28 8.30
CA LEU A 106 0.51 -6.65 8.27
C LEU A 106 2.03 -6.70 8.12
N TYR A 107 2.66 -7.66 8.79
CA TYR A 107 4.10 -7.89 8.68
C TYR A 107 4.41 -9.12 7.81
N ASP A 108 5.09 -8.89 6.70
CA ASP A 108 5.55 -9.91 5.75
C ASP A 108 7.03 -10.24 6.03
N GLU A 109 7.25 -11.10 7.03
CA GLU A 109 8.60 -11.44 7.49
C GLU A 109 9.44 -12.14 6.41
N SER A 110 8.85 -13.04 5.63
CA SER A 110 9.57 -13.82 4.61
C SER A 110 9.85 -13.00 3.35
N GLN A 111 9.15 -11.87 3.17
CA GLN A 111 9.18 -11.02 1.98
C GLN A 111 8.60 -11.70 0.73
N GLU A 112 8.00 -12.89 0.88
CA GLU A 112 7.41 -13.63 -0.24
C GLU A 112 6.17 -12.92 -0.79
N ILE A 113 5.43 -12.20 0.06
CA ILE A 113 4.27 -11.42 -0.41
C ILE A 113 4.73 -10.21 -1.21
N ALA A 114 5.74 -9.47 -0.75
CA ALA A 114 6.34 -8.40 -1.55
C ALA A 114 6.89 -8.89 -2.90
N LYS A 115 7.58 -10.04 -2.93
CA LYS A 115 8.05 -10.65 -4.19
C LYS A 115 6.89 -11.05 -5.10
N ALA A 116 5.84 -11.67 -4.56
CA ALA A 116 4.68 -12.12 -5.35
C ALA A 116 3.91 -10.95 -5.99
N TYR A 117 3.84 -9.81 -5.31
CA TYR A 117 3.25 -8.57 -5.84
C TYR A 117 4.20 -7.75 -6.71
N ASP A 118 5.45 -8.21 -6.88
CA ASP A 118 6.53 -7.49 -7.54
C ASP A 118 6.70 -6.06 -6.98
N ALA A 119 6.55 -5.92 -5.66
CA ALA A 119 6.68 -4.66 -4.95
C ALA A 119 8.15 -4.26 -4.90
N ALA A 120 8.45 -2.99 -5.23
CA ALA A 120 9.82 -2.54 -5.38
C ALA A 120 10.22 -1.48 -4.35
N CYS A 121 9.26 -0.66 -3.93
CA CYS A 121 9.52 0.53 -3.12
C CYS A 121 8.51 0.72 -1.98
N THR A 122 8.71 1.77 -1.18
CA THR A 122 7.80 2.19 -0.11
C THR A 122 7.58 3.71 -0.20
N PRO A 123 6.35 4.20 -0.39
CA PRO A 123 5.12 3.43 -0.58
C PRO A 123 4.98 2.83 -2.00
N ASP A 124 4.32 1.68 -2.13
CA ASP A 124 3.91 1.09 -3.41
C ASP A 124 2.42 0.71 -3.34
N PHE A 125 1.61 1.16 -4.30
CA PHE A 125 0.14 1.06 -4.25
C PHE A 125 -0.40 0.16 -5.36
N TYR A 126 -1.35 -0.69 -4.98
CA TYR A 126 -2.06 -1.60 -5.87
C TYR A 126 -3.56 -1.55 -5.56
N VAL A 127 -4.39 -1.42 -6.59
CA VAL A 127 -5.86 -1.47 -6.47
C VAL A 127 -6.36 -2.63 -7.31
N PHE A 128 -7.13 -3.49 -6.66
CA PHE A 128 -7.79 -4.62 -7.26
C PHE A 128 -9.30 -4.42 -7.29
N ASP A 129 -9.94 -4.88 -8.34
CA ASP A 129 -11.41 -4.91 -8.42
C ASP A 129 -12.03 -5.97 -7.49
N ASN A 130 -13.35 -6.10 -7.53
CA ASN A 130 -14.09 -7.10 -6.76
C ASN A 130 -13.84 -8.56 -7.21
N HIS A 131 -13.18 -8.79 -8.35
CA HIS A 131 -12.70 -10.09 -8.81
C HIS A 131 -11.21 -10.30 -8.48
N LEU A 132 -10.62 -9.40 -7.68
CA LEU A 132 -9.20 -9.38 -7.33
C LEU A 132 -8.28 -9.30 -8.55
N LYS A 133 -8.69 -8.55 -9.58
CA LYS A 133 -7.87 -8.21 -10.76
C LYS A 133 -7.30 -6.82 -10.62
N LEU A 134 -6.00 -6.68 -10.88
CA LEU A 134 -5.29 -5.40 -10.76
C LEU A 134 -5.84 -4.40 -11.77
N VAL A 135 -6.42 -3.30 -11.28
CA VAL A 135 -6.96 -2.22 -12.10
C VAL A 135 -6.13 -0.93 -11.99
N TYR A 136 -5.36 -0.79 -10.91
CA TYR A 136 -4.42 0.32 -10.75
C TYR A 136 -3.17 -0.09 -9.99
N ARG A 137 -2.02 0.45 -10.39
CA ARG A 137 -0.76 0.37 -9.66
C ARG A 137 0.08 1.60 -9.95
N GLY A 138 0.78 2.10 -8.94
CA GLY A 138 1.64 3.27 -9.09
C GLY A 138 1.52 4.28 -7.96
N GLN A 139 1.55 5.57 -8.30
CA GLN A 139 1.63 6.67 -7.34
C GLN A 139 0.33 6.93 -6.56
N LEU A 140 0.45 7.53 -5.39
CA LEU A 140 -0.69 8.13 -4.70
C LEU A 140 -1.19 9.38 -5.45
N ASP A 141 -0.25 10.27 -5.78
CA ASP A 141 -0.42 11.50 -6.52
C ASP A 141 0.93 12.00 -7.06
N ASP A 142 0.97 13.22 -7.59
CA ASP A 142 2.17 13.88 -8.10
C ASP A 142 3.12 14.45 -7.02
N SER A 143 2.71 14.49 -5.76
CA SER A 143 3.51 15.05 -4.65
C SER A 143 4.67 14.13 -4.29
N ARG A 144 5.79 14.72 -3.89
CA ARG A 144 6.98 14.01 -3.40
C ARG A 144 7.60 14.86 -2.29
N PRO A 145 8.40 14.26 -1.39
CA PRO A 145 9.22 15.04 -0.48
C PRO A 145 9.97 16.15 -1.25
N GLU A 146 9.85 17.38 -0.77
CA GLU A 146 10.58 18.57 -1.26
C GLU A 146 10.25 19.03 -2.69
N ASN A 147 9.23 18.48 -3.37
CA ASN A 147 8.88 18.92 -4.73
C ASN A 147 7.84 20.07 -4.79
N GLY A 148 7.33 20.51 -3.64
CA GLY A 148 6.40 21.64 -3.51
C GLY A 148 4.98 21.40 -4.05
N LYS A 149 4.67 20.21 -4.56
CA LYS A 149 3.32 19.88 -5.01
C LYS A 149 2.44 19.46 -3.82
N PRO A 150 1.15 19.83 -3.81
CA PRO A 150 0.24 19.47 -2.73
C PRO A 150 -0.02 17.95 -2.71
N LEU A 151 0.02 17.37 -1.51
CA LEU A 151 -0.45 16.01 -1.23
C LEU A 151 -1.98 16.01 -1.29
N ASN A 152 -2.56 15.21 -2.19
CA ASN A 152 -4.00 15.21 -2.47
C ASN A 152 -4.58 13.85 -2.92
N GLY A 153 -3.75 12.84 -3.13
CA GLY A 153 -4.19 11.50 -3.51
C GLY A 153 -4.92 11.41 -4.85
N LYS A 154 -4.78 12.41 -5.73
CA LYS A 154 -5.60 12.56 -6.93
C LYS A 154 -5.64 11.31 -7.80
N ASP A 155 -4.49 10.68 -8.04
CA ASP A 155 -4.39 9.51 -8.92
C ASP A 155 -5.07 8.28 -8.30
N LEU A 156 -4.81 8.01 -7.02
CA LEU A 156 -5.45 6.90 -6.31
C LEU A 156 -6.96 7.13 -6.18
N ARG A 157 -7.41 8.32 -5.78
CA ARG A 157 -8.83 8.69 -5.67
C ARG A 157 -9.55 8.50 -7.00
N HIS A 158 -8.95 8.96 -8.11
CA HIS A 158 -9.52 8.77 -9.43
C HIS A 158 -9.69 7.29 -9.78
N ALA A 159 -8.69 6.45 -9.51
CA ALA A 159 -8.79 5.02 -9.74
C ALA A 159 -9.91 4.36 -8.91
N LEU A 160 -10.05 4.75 -7.64
CA LEU A 160 -11.10 4.26 -6.76
C LEU A 160 -12.49 4.74 -7.19
N ASP A 161 -12.64 5.99 -7.60
CA ASP A 161 -13.89 6.54 -8.09
C ASP A 161 -14.32 5.85 -9.39
N CYS A 162 -13.39 5.62 -10.34
CA CYS A 162 -13.64 4.81 -11.54
C CYS A 162 -14.15 3.41 -11.18
N LEU A 163 -13.51 2.75 -10.22
CA LEU A 163 -13.90 1.41 -9.80
C LEU A 163 -15.31 1.39 -9.16
N ILE A 164 -15.60 2.33 -8.26
CA ILE A 164 -16.92 2.45 -7.61
C ILE A 164 -18.02 2.74 -8.64
N GLU A 165 -17.73 3.58 -9.63
CA GLU A 165 -18.66 3.95 -10.69
C GLU A 165 -18.74 2.92 -11.83
N ASN A 166 -17.99 1.82 -11.75
CA ASN A 166 -17.84 0.80 -12.81
C ASN A 166 -17.42 1.41 -14.16
N LYS A 167 -16.48 2.37 -14.14
CA LYS A 167 -15.87 3.00 -15.30
C LYS A 167 -14.44 2.52 -15.50
N GLU A 168 -14.03 2.40 -16.75
CA GLU A 168 -12.63 2.16 -17.08
C GLU A 168 -11.77 3.37 -16.68
N ASN A 169 -10.65 3.10 -15.98
CA ASN A 169 -9.65 4.13 -15.69
C ASN A 169 -8.71 4.28 -16.89
N THR A 170 -8.95 5.30 -17.71
CA THR A 170 -8.13 5.63 -18.89
C THR A 170 -6.99 6.60 -18.57
N ALA A 171 -6.86 7.05 -17.32
CA ALA A 171 -5.79 7.95 -16.92
C ALA A 171 -4.42 7.23 -16.92
N LEU A 172 -3.38 7.98 -17.27
CA LEU A 172 -2.01 7.48 -17.23
C LEU A 172 -1.61 7.12 -15.79
N GLN A 173 -1.26 5.85 -15.56
CA GLN A 173 -0.76 5.39 -14.28
C GLN A 173 0.77 5.55 -14.23
N LYS A 174 1.25 6.45 -13.37
CA LYS A 174 2.68 6.68 -13.15
C LYS A 174 3.17 5.80 -12.00
N PRO A 175 4.42 5.30 -12.03
CA PRO A 175 4.99 4.55 -10.92
C PRO A 175 5.04 5.37 -9.63
N SER A 176 4.89 4.69 -8.49
CA SER A 176 5.30 5.27 -7.20
C SER A 176 6.80 5.52 -7.20
N LEU A 177 7.26 6.28 -6.21
CA LEU A 177 8.68 6.51 -5.98
C LEU A 177 8.94 6.50 -4.49
N GLY A 178 9.92 5.72 -4.06
CA GLY A 178 10.20 5.55 -2.65
C GLY A 178 11.60 5.03 -2.37
N CYS A 179 11.85 4.75 -1.09
CA CYS A 179 12.97 3.89 -0.73
C CYS A 179 12.67 2.47 -1.22
N ASN A 180 13.70 1.76 -1.67
CA ASN A 180 13.57 0.32 -1.97
C ASN A 180 13.06 -0.46 -0.76
N ILE A 181 12.30 -1.52 -0.99
CA ILE A 181 12.05 -2.54 0.04
C ILE A 181 13.40 -3.06 0.54
N LYS A 182 13.52 -3.19 1.86
CA LYS A 182 14.73 -3.64 2.54
C LYS A 182 14.80 -5.15 2.49
N TRP A 183 15.17 -5.68 1.33
CA TRP A 183 15.31 -7.11 1.09
C TRP A 183 16.31 -7.74 2.04
N LYS A 184 15.95 -8.89 2.62
CA LYS A 184 16.85 -9.75 3.35
C LYS A 184 17.90 -10.25 2.37
N THR A 185 19.16 -10.12 2.75
CA THR A 185 20.25 -10.82 2.08
C THR A 185 20.30 -12.22 2.69
N ASN A 186 19.42 -13.13 2.24
CA ASN A 186 19.54 -14.59 2.39
C ASN A 186 18.37 -15.31 1.68
#